data_AF-A0A4R5C7E0-F1
#
_entry.id   AF-A0A4R5C7E0-F1
#
_cell.length_a   1.000
_cell.length_b   1.000
_cell.length_c   1.000
_cell.angle_alpha   90.00
_cell.angle_beta   90.00
_cell.angle_gamma   90.00
#
_symmetry.space_group_name_H-M   'P 1'
#
loop_
_entity.id
_entity.type
_entity.pdbx_description
1 polymer ?
#
loop_
_entity_poly.entity_id
_entity_poly.type
_entity_poly.pdbx_seq_one_letter_code
_entity_poly.pdbx_strand_id
1 'polypeptide(L)'
;MESAHYPSKYSRRDGAIRIAIGKFSYAVTIAEENPQSSDPEKVERLVVEVTRYRSNGRQCPWADRKRWQVEDILEKVLRELEQRAVEEAAREVEEERARVERRRRWELAMAEARRKAHEANDATALREQISWWRESQEISAYCRALEQRIDGETSDTPGVREAREWLSWACDYAASLDPLRTLPSRPEHPELRPEDLKPYLKGWSPYGPGERRAW
;
A
#
# COMPACT_ATOMS: atom_id res chain seq x y z
N MET A 1 -39.82 0.23 72.52
CA MET A 1 -40.43 0.79 71.30
C MET A 1 -39.36 0.82 70.23
N GLU A 2 -39.54 -0.04 69.23
CA GLU A 2 -38.63 -0.24 68.10
C GLU A 2 -38.54 0.99 67.19
N SER A 3 -37.37 1.21 66.61
CA SER A 3 -37.24 1.88 65.32
C SER A 3 -36.20 1.11 64.53
N ALA A 4 -36.69 0.16 63.73
CA ALA A 4 -35.88 -0.69 62.87
C ALA A 4 -35.41 0.11 61.65
N HIS A 5 -34.10 0.15 61.45
CA HIS A 5 -33.51 0.57 60.18
C HIS A 5 -32.60 -0.56 59.69
N TYR A 6 -33.05 -1.26 58.65
CA TYR A 6 -32.25 -2.16 57.82
C TYR A 6 -32.56 -1.88 56.34
N PRO A 7 -31.56 -2.06 55.45
CA PRO A 7 -31.24 -1.09 54.40
C PRO A 7 -31.94 -1.37 53.06
N SER A 8 -31.97 -0.31 52.25
CA SER A 8 -32.43 -0.21 50.87
C SER A 8 -32.37 -1.51 50.06
N LYS A 9 -33.56 -2.08 49.77
CA LYS A 9 -33.75 -3.03 48.66
C LYS A 9 -33.53 -2.25 47.35
N TYR A 10 -32.29 -2.13 46.90
CA TYR A 10 -31.98 -1.58 45.58
C TYR A 10 -32.52 -2.54 44.51
N SER A 11 -33.77 -2.32 44.10
CA SER A 11 -34.38 -2.99 42.94
C SER A 11 -34.09 -2.18 41.69
N ARG A 12 -32.86 -2.31 41.18
CA ARG A 12 -32.58 -2.13 39.74
C ARG A 12 -32.10 -3.47 39.22
N ARG A 13 -33.02 -4.24 38.63
CA ARG A 13 -32.77 -5.57 38.04
C ARG A 13 -32.44 -5.52 36.55
N ASP A 14 -32.29 -4.29 36.03
CA ASP A 14 -31.69 -3.97 34.75
C ASP A 14 -30.73 -2.78 34.97
N GLY A 15 -29.51 -2.89 34.47
CA GLY A 15 -28.46 -1.90 34.68
C GLY A 15 -27.28 -2.09 33.73
N ALA A 16 -26.78 -0.97 33.19
CA ALA A 16 -25.57 -0.94 32.39
C ALA A 16 -24.47 -0.18 33.13
N ILE A 17 -23.30 -0.81 33.27
CA ILE A 17 -22.10 -0.20 33.83
C ILE A 17 -21.02 -0.21 32.74
N ARG A 18 -20.21 0.84 32.68
CA ARG A 18 -19.00 0.85 31.86
C ARG A 18 -17.80 0.61 32.75
N ILE A 19 -17.04 -0.43 32.44
CA ILE A 19 -15.80 -0.78 33.12
C ILE A 19 -14.65 -0.39 32.21
N ALA A 20 -13.78 0.49 32.71
CA ALA A 20 -12.58 0.91 32.01
C ALA A 20 -11.36 0.12 32.50
N ILE A 21 -10.60 -0.48 31.59
CA ILE A 21 -9.33 -1.16 31.87
C ILE A 21 -8.26 -0.52 30.98
N GLY A 22 -7.42 0.30 31.61
CA GLY A 22 -6.50 1.18 30.88
C GLY A 22 -7.27 2.12 29.94
N LYS A 23 -7.04 1.99 28.63
CA LYS A 23 -7.71 2.78 27.59
C LYS A 23 -8.98 2.11 27.02
N PHE A 24 -9.26 0.87 27.37
CA PHE A 24 -10.40 0.12 26.85
C PHE A 24 -11.59 0.29 27.77
N SER A 25 -12.79 0.43 27.19
CA SER A 25 -14.03 0.58 27.93
C SER A 25 -15.03 -0.47 27.47
N TYR A 26 -15.49 -1.28 28.40
CA TYR A 26 -16.45 -2.35 28.17
C TYR A 26 -17.79 -1.98 28.79
N ALA A 27 -18.87 -2.00 28.00
CA ALA A 27 -20.20 -1.94 28.59
C ALA A 27 -20.57 -3.36 29.07
N VAL A 28 -20.96 -3.43 30.34
CA VAL A 28 -21.43 -4.62 31.03
C VAL A 28 -22.88 -4.35 31.41
N THR A 29 -23.78 -5.16 30.89
CA THR A 29 -25.21 -5.10 31.20
C THR A 29 -25.58 -6.22 32.15
N ILE A 30 -26.42 -5.90 33.13
CA ILE A 30 -27.01 -6.85 34.07
C ILE A 30 -28.51 -6.78 33.85
N ALA A 31 -29.14 -7.88 33.50
CA ALA A 31 -30.58 -7.95 33.25
C ALA A 31 -31.17 -9.25 33.81
N GLU A 32 -32.49 -9.30 33.95
CA GLU A 32 -33.20 -10.55 34.24
C GLU A 32 -33.09 -11.51 33.03
N GLU A 33 -32.84 -12.80 33.30
CA GLU A 33 -32.71 -13.81 32.26
C GLU A 33 -34.07 -14.12 31.59
N ASN A 34 -35.16 -14.08 32.36
CA ASN A 34 -36.52 -14.36 31.86
C ASN A 34 -37.56 -13.36 32.42
N PRO A 35 -37.52 -12.08 32.01
CA PRO A 35 -38.36 -11.02 32.59
C PRO A 35 -39.88 -11.21 32.36
N GLN A 36 -40.26 -12.06 31.40
CA GLN A 36 -41.67 -12.32 31.04
C GLN A 36 -42.25 -13.59 31.70
N SER A 37 -41.49 -14.27 32.55
CA SER A 37 -41.96 -15.50 33.19
C SER A 37 -42.89 -15.22 34.37
N SER A 38 -43.94 -16.04 34.54
CA SER A 38 -44.78 -16.01 35.74
C SER A 38 -44.20 -16.82 36.91
N ASP A 39 -43.10 -17.55 36.66
CA ASP A 39 -42.42 -18.39 37.64
C ASP A 39 -41.43 -17.54 38.45
N PRO A 40 -41.62 -17.37 39.77
CA PRO A 40 -40.81 -16.48 40.58
C PRO A 40 -39.32 -16.86 40.57
N GLU A 41 -38.98 -18.15 40.48
CA GLU A 41 -37.58 -18.59 40.42
C GLU A 41 -36.91 -18.23 39.08
N LYS A 42 -37.68 -18.06 38.00
CA LYS A 42 -37.16 -17.68 36.68
C LYS A 42 -36.99 -16.18 36.53
N VAL A 43 -37.83 -15.39 37.20
CA VAL A 43 -37.75 -13.92 37.22
C VAL A 43 -36.58 -13.43 38.08
N GLU A 44 -36.17 -14.21 39.08
CA GLU A 44 -35.03 -13.86 39.94
C GLU A 44 -33.65 -14.13 39.31
N ARG A 45 -33.57 -14.88 38.21
CA ARG A 45 -32.28 -15.16 37.57
C ARG A 45 -31.75 -13.96 36.83
N LEU A 46 -30.48 -13.66 37.05
CA LEU A 46 -29.75 -12.60 36.37
C LEU A 46 -28.84 -13.14 35.26
N VAL A 47 -28.61 -12.29 34.27
CA VAL A 47 -27.59 -12.44 33.24
C VAL A 47 -26.72 -11.20 33.19
N VAL A 48 -25.41 -11.39 33.29
CA VAL A 48 -24.38 -10.41 32.97
C VAL A 48 -23.92 -10.64 31.55
N GLU A 49 -24.01 -9.60 30.72
CA GLU A 49 -23.47 -9.61 29.37
C GLU A 49 -22.40 -8.53 29.21
N VAL A 50 -21.24 -8.95 28.71
CA VAL A 50 -20.19 -8.02 28.27
C VAL A 50 -20.37 -7.79 26.78
N THR A 51 -20.33 -6.52 26.36
CA THR A 51 -20.46 -6.07 24.95
C THR A 51 -19.81 -7.08 24.00
N ARG A 52 -20.59 -7.60 23.05
CA ARG A 52 -20.13 -8.61 22.09
C ARG A 52 -18.84 -8.15 21.41
N TYR A 53 -17.77 -8.87 21.71
CA TYR A 53 -16.51 -8.69 21.04
C TYR A 53 -16.68 -9.15 19.59
N ARG A 54 -16.30 -8.30 18.62
CA ARG A 54 -16.42 -8.63 17.19
C ARG A 54 -15.53 -9.85 16.91
N SER A 55 -16.18 -11.00 16.68
CA SER A 55 -15.55 -12.27 16.30
C SER A 55 -14.64 -12.90 17.36
N ASN A 56 -15.15 -13.86 18.18
CA ASN A 56 -14.32 -15.03 18.55
C ASN A 56 -14.98 -16.20 19.34
N GLY A 57 -16.30 -16.41 19.31
CA GLY A 57 -16.91 -17.53 20.06
C GLY A 57 -16.64 -17.48 21.58
N ARG A 58 -16.18 -16.34 22.09
CA ARG A 58 -15.89 -16.10 23.50
C ARG A 58 -17.18 -15.98 24.28
N GLN A 59 -17.13 -16.45 25.52
CA GLN A 59 -18.22 -16.26 26.45
C GLN A 59 -18.46 -14.75 26.64
N CYS A 60 -19.68 -14.33 26.33
CA CYS A 60 -20.15 -12.95 26.48
C CYS A 60 -21.31 -12.85 27.48
N PRO A 61 -22.21 -13.85 27.59
CA PRO A 61 -23.16 -13.92 28.68
C PRO A 61 -22.72 -14.90 29.78
N TRP A 62 -23.00 -14.50 31.02
CA TRP A 62 -22.94 -15.33 32.22
C TRP A 62 -24.27 -15.17 32.96
N ALA A 63 -24.95 -16.26 33.27
CA ALA A 63 -26.28 -16.19 33.87
C ALA A 63 -26.43 -17.18 35.02
N ASP A 64 -27.28 -16.87 35.99
CA ASP A 64 -27.48 -17.68 37.19
C ASP A 64 -27.80 -19.13 36.85
N ARG A 65 -27.18 -20.05 37.58
CA ARG A 65 -27.42 -21.49 37.42
C ARG A 65 -27.68 -22.12 38.78
N LYS A 66 -28.19 -23.36 38.76
CA LYS A 66 -28.49 -24.14 39.98
C LYS A 66 -27.30 -24.31 40.96
N ARG A 67 -26.07 -24.03 40.51
CA ARG A 67 -24.82 -24.28 41.28
C ARG A 67 -24.03 -23.01 41.60
N TRP A 68 -24.41 -21.86 41.07
CA TRP A 68 -23.71 -20.59 41.26
C TRP A 68 -24.60 -19.42 40.83
N GLN A 69 -24.44 -18.29 41.51
CA GLN A 69 -25.02 -17.01 41.13
C GLN A 69 -23.98 -16.16 40.39
N VAL A 70 -24.44 -15.20 39.60
CA VAL A 70 -23.59 -14.28 38.85
C VAL A 70 -22.60 -13.55 39.78
N GLU A 71 -23.00 -13.23 41.00
CA GLU A 71 -22.17 -12.63 42.04
C GLU A 71 -20.96 -13.51 42.38
N ASP A 72 -21.15 -14.84 42.44
CA ASP A 72 -20.10 -15.81 42.76
C ASP A 72 -19.03 -15.92 41.66
N ILE A 73 -19.34 -15.44 40.45
CA ILE A 73 -18.46 -15.52 39.29
C ILE A 73 -18.03 -14.14 38.77
N LEU A 74 -18.32 -13.05 39.48
CA LEU A 74 -17.90 -11.70 39.09
C LEU A 74 -16.39 -11.62 38.88
N GLU A 75 -15.60 -12.31 39.69
CA GLU A 75 -14.15 -12.41 39.50
C GLU A 75 -13.80 -12.98 38.12
N LYS A 76 -14.52 -13.98 37.64
CA LYS A 76 -14.31 -14.56 36.30
C LYS A 76 -14.67 -13.56 35.20
N VAL A 77 -15.74 -12.79 35.39
CA VAL A 77 -16.14 -11.73 34.46
C VAL A 77 -15.04 -10.66 34.39
N LEU A 78 -14.53 -10.20 35.55
CA LEU A 78 -13.45 -9.20 35.60
C LEU A 78 -12.15 -9.71 34.97
N ARG A 79 -11.73 -10.95 35.27
CA ARG A 79 -10.55 -11.59 34.63
C ARG A 79 -10.69 -11.68 33.11
N GLU A 80 -11.89 -11.97 32.60
CA GLU A 80 -12.14 -11.98 31.15
C GLU A 80 -12.00 -10.58 30.53
N LEU A 81 -12.49 -9.53 31.22
CA LEU A 81 -12.31 -8.15 30.77
C LEU A 81 -10.83 -7.74 30.74
N GLU A 82 -10.06 -8.10 31.76
CA GLU A 82 -8.61 -7.86 31.81
C GLU A 82 -7.89 -8.55 30.66
N GLN A 83 -8.22 -9.81 30.41
CA GLN A 83 -7.64 -10.58 29.30
C GLN A 83 -7.97 -9.94 27.94
N ARG A 84 -9.21 -9.45 27.73
CA ARG A 84 -9.58 -8.71 26.52
C ARG A 84 -8.76 -7.43 26.35
N ALA A 85 -8.55 -6.68 27.44
CA ALA A 85 -7.76 -5.46 27.41
C ALA A 85 -6.28 -5.73 27.04
N VAL A 86 -5.70 -6.81 27.57
CA VAL A 86 -4.32 -7.22 27.22
C VAL A 86 -4.22 -7.62 25.75
N GLU A 87 -5.17 -8.38 25.22
CA GLU A 87 -5.18 -8.82 23.82
C GLU A 87 -5.41 -7.66 22.84
N GLU A 88 -6.30 -6.72 23.17
CA GLU A 88 -6.50 -5.51 22.37
C GLU A 88 -5.26 -4.63 22.37
N ALA A 89 -4.59 -4.46 23.52
CA ALA A 89 -3.32 -3.74 23.58
C ALA A 89 -2.26 -4.41 22.70
N ALA A 90 -2.11 -5.73 22.79
CA ALA A 90 -1.16 -6.47 21.97
C ALA A 90 -1.47 -6.35 20.47
N ARG A 91 -2.75 -6.41 20.09
CA ARG A 91 -3.19 -6.26 18.70
C ARG A 91 -2.88 -4.86 18.17
N GLU A 92 -3.17 -3.80 18.92
CA GLU A 92 -2.86 -2.45 18.48
C GLU A 92 -1.34 -2.25 18.26
N VAL A 93 -0.51 -2.80 19.16
CA VAL A 93 0.94 -2.76 19.00
C VAL A 93 1.39 -3.50 17.74
N GLU A 94 0.83 -4.68 17.48
CA GLU A 94 1.17 -5.47 16.30
C GLU A 94 0.66 -4.83 15.00
N GLU A 95 -0.56 -4.28 15.00
CA GLU A 95 -1.11 -3.54 13.87
C GLU A 95 -0.26 -2.33 13.53
N GLU A 96 0.20 -1.57 14.53
CA GLU A 96 1.06 -0.42 14.31
C GLU A 96 2.43 -0.83 13.76
N ARG A 97 3.04 -1.88 14.33
CA ARG A 97 4.30 -2.46 13.80
C ARG A 97 4.14 -2.91 12.35
N ALA A 98 3.05 -3.60 12.03
CA ALA A 98 2.75 -4.06 10.68
C ALA A 98 2.52 -2.88 9.72
N ARG A 99 1.89 -1.79 10.17
CA ARG A 99 1.71 -0.56 9.36
C ARG A 99 3.04 0.12 9.06
N VAL A 100 3.91 0.27 10.07
CA VAL A 100 5.23 0.88 9.93
C VAL A 100 6.10 0.04 8.98
N GLU A 101 6.16 -1.27 9.19
CA GLU A 101 6.97 -2.17 8.35
C GLU A 101 6.45 -2.20 6.91
N ARG A 102 5.12 -2.21 6.71
CA ARG A 102 4.53 -2.16 5.37
C ARG A 102 4.85 -0.84 4.67
N ARG A 103 4.79 0.28 5.37
CA ARG A 103 5.18 1.60 4.85
C ARG A 103 6.65 1.62 4.46
N ARG A 104 7.53 1.10 5.31
CA ARG A 104 8.97 1.00 5.02
C ARG A 104 9.25 0.17 3.76
N ARG A 105 8.62 -0.99 3.63
CA ARG A 105 8.76 -1.85 2.44
C ARG A 105 8.26 -1.15 1.18
N TRP A 106 7.14 -0.45 1.29
CA TRP A 106 6.60 0.34 0.19
C TRP A 106 7.55 1.47 -0.24
N GLU A 107 8.13 2.22 0.71
CA GLU A 107 9.12 3.27 0.42
C GLU A 107 10.36 2.73 -0.28
N LEU A 108 10.88 1.59 0.18
CA LEU A 108 12.01 0.90 -0.47
C LEU A 108 11.66 0.46 -1.90
N ALA A 109 10.47 -0.10 -2.10
CA ALA A 109 9.98 -0.49 -3.42
C ALA A 109 9.82 0.72 -4.35
N MET A 110 9.33 1.87 -3.84
CA MET A 110 9.22 3.12 -4.59
C MET A 110 10.59 3.65 -5.01
N ALA A 111 11.58 3.64 -4.11
CA ALA A 111 12.93 4.07 -4.44
C ALA A 111 13.57 3.17 -5.51
N GLU A 112 13.44 1.85 -5.38
CA GLU A 112 13.93 0.89 -6.37
C GLU A 112 13.23 1.09 -7.72
N ALA A 113 11.90 1.29 -7.72
CA ALA A 113 11.11 1.52 -8.92
C ALA A 113 11.55 2.80 -9.66
N ARG A 114 11.77 3.91 -8.93
CA ARG A 114 12.26 5.17 -9.54
C ARG A 114 13.62 4.98 -10.20
N ARG A 115 14.56 4.31 -9.52
CA ARG A 115 15.89 4.02 -10.10
C ARG A 115 15.76 3.23 -11.41
N LYS A 116 14.96 2.16 -11.41
CA LYS A 116 14.76 1.33 -12.60
C LYS A 116 14.07 2.06 -13.74
N ALA A 117 13.10 2.92 -13.44
CA ALA A 117 12.43 3.73 -14.44
C ALA A 117 13.39 4.74 -15.09
N HIS A 118 14.26 5.39 -14.31
CA HIS A 118 15.31 6.25 -14.86
C HIS A 118 16.29 5.46 -15.74
N GLU A 119 16.76 4.30 -15.28
CA GLU A 119 17.65 3.42 -16.06
C GLU A 119 17.01 2.97 -17.38
N ALA A 120 15.71 2.69 -17.37
CA ALA A 120 14.98 2.33 -18.58
C ALA A 120 14.89 3.50 -19.57
N ASN A 121 14.60 4.71 -19.09
CA ASN A 121 14.58 5.90 -19.92
C ASN A 121 15.96 6.22 -20.51
N ASP A 122 17.03 6.12 -19.72
CA ASP A 122 18.39 6.27 -20.21
C ASP A 122 18.73 5.24 -21.29
N ALA A 123 18.35 3.98 -21.07
CA ALA A 123 18.60 2.91 -22.01
C ALA A 123 17.86 3.14 -23.34
N THR A 124 16.63 3.67 -23.30
CA THR A 124 15.88 4.05 -24.49
C THR A 124 16.60 5.17 -25.25
N ALA A 125 16.93 6.26 -24.57
CA ALA A 125 17.60 7.40 -25.20
C ALA A 125 19.00 7.03 -25.74
N LEU A 126 19.75 6.18 -25.05
CA LEU A 126 21.03 5.67 -25.53
C LEU A 126 20.86 4.84 -26.81
N ARG A 127 19.81 4.00 -26.89
CA ARG A 127 19.53 3.22 -28.11
C ARG A 127 19.18 4.14 -29.28
N GLU A 128 18.42 5.21 -29.04
CA GLU A 128 18.12 6.22 -30.05
C GLU A 128 19.40 6.91 -30.54
N GLN A 129 20.27 7.37 -29.64
CA GLN A 129 21.57 7.96 -30.01
C GLN A 129 22.43 6.98 -30.82
N ILE A 130 22.51 5.71 -30.40
CA ILE A 130 23.24 4.67 -31.15
C ILE A 130 22.65 4.49 -32.56
N SER A 131 21.32 4.56 -32.71
CA SER A 131 20.68 4.41 -34.01
C SER A 131 21.04 5.55 -34.96
N TRP A 132 20.99 6.81 -34.49
CA TRP A 132 21.37 7.99 -35.29
C TRP A 132 22.84 7.98 -35.64
N TRP A 133 23.69 7.58 -34.70
CA TRP A 133 25.12 7.41 -34.96
C TRP A 133 25.38 6.37 -36.05
N ARG A 134 24.73 5.19 -35.99
CA ARG A 134 24.88 4.16 -37.02
C ARG A 134 24.44 4.65 -38.39
N GLU A 135 23.28 5.30 -38.46
CA GLU A 135 22.76 5.88 -39.71
C GLU A 135 23.75 6.90 -40.30
N SER A 136 24.29 7.80 -39.46
CA SER A 136 25.33 8.74 -39.88
C SER A 136 26.59 8.04 -40.43
N GLN A 137 27.04 6.96 -39.79
CA GLN A 137 28.19 6.18 -40.26
C GLN A 137 27.91 5.48 -41.58
N GLU A 138 26.71 4.94 -41.76
CA GLU A 138 26.28 4.28 -43.01
C GLU A 138 26.22 5.29 -44.17
N ILE A 139 25.64 6.46 -43.96
CA ILE A 139 25.60 7.53 -44.96
C ILE A 139 27.02 8.02 -45.26
N SER A 140 27.88 8.19 -44.24
CA SER A 140 29.28 8.58 -44.42
C SER A 140 30.08 7.54 -45.20
N ALA A 141 29.78 6.25 -45.04
CA ALA A 141 30.38 5.18 -45.84
C ALA A 141 29.90 5.22 -47.29
N TYR A 142 28.60 5.44 -47.52
CA TYR A 142 28.04 5.67 -48.85
C TYR A 142 28.69 6.88 -49.54
N CYS A 143 28.85 8.00 -48.83
CA CYS A 143 29.48 9.21 -49.37
C CYS A 143 30.92 8.94 -49.82
N ARG A 144 31.73 8.24 -49.01
CA ARG A 144 33.09 7.83 -49.39
C ARG A 144 33.12 6.92 -50.61
N ALA A 145 32.17 5.98 -50.73
CA ALA A 145 32.07 5.11 -51.90
C ALA A 145 31.65 5.88 -53.16
N LEU A 146 30.72 6.83 -53.03
CA LEU A 146 30.27 7.68 -54.12
C LEU A 146 31.39 8.63 -54.59
N GLU A 147 32.14 9.23 -53.67
CA GLU A 147 33.31 10.06 -53.95
C GLU A 147 34.35 9.29 -54.77
N GLN A 148 34.71 8.08 -54.35
CA GLN A 148 35.63 7.21 -55.11
C GLN A 148 35.12 6.88 -56.51
N ARG A 149 33.80 6.67 -56.67
CA ARG A 149 33.19 6.37 -57.98
C ARG A 149 33.21 7.59 -58.91
N ILE A 150 33.00 8.79 -58.35
CA ILE A 150 33.07 10.08 -59.07
C ILE A 150 34.51 10.36 -59.50
N ASP A 151 35.49 10.17 -58.61
CA ASP A 151 36.90 10.42 -58.89
C ASP A 151 37.49 9.45 -59.94
N GLY A 152 36.91 8.25 -60.06
CA GLY A 152 37.24 7.31 -61.13
C GLY A 152 36.66 7.67 -62.51
N GLU A 153 35.83 8.71 -62.62
CA GLU A 153 35.21 9.12 -63.89
C GLU A 153 36.05 10.21 -64.57
N THR A 154 36.57 9.90 -65.76
CA THR A 154 37.50 10.79 -66.49
C THR A 154 36.81 11.96 -67.20
N SER A 155 35.49 11.89 -67.38
CA SER A 155 34.72 12.87 -68.14
C SER A 155 33.88 13.74 -67.22
N ASP A 156 34.03 15.07 -67.34
CA ASP A 156 33.20 16.05 -66.63
C ASP A 156 31.83 16.19 -67.31
N THR A 157 31.00 15.16 -67.13
CA THR A 157 29.65 15.12 -67.68
C THR A 157 28.66 15.84 -66.75
N PRO A 158 27.50 16.32 -67.26
CA PRO A 158 26.44 16.86 -66.41
C PRO A 158 26.04 15.93 -65.26
N GLY A 159 26.01 14.61 -65.49
CA GLY A 159 25.71 13.63 -64.45
C GLY A 159 26.77 13.54 -63.35
N VAL A 160 28.05 13.78 -63.67
CA VAL A 160 29.13 13.85 -62.66
C VAL A 160 28.96 15.09 -61.78
N ARG A 161 28.54 16.23 -62.36
CA ARG A 161 28.25 17.45 -61.58
C ARG A 161 27.06 17.27 -60.65
N GLU A 162 25.94 16.71 -61.12
CA GLU A 162 24.79 16.39 -60.27
C GLU A 162 25.14 15.41 -59.14
N ALA A 163 25.98 14.40 -59.43
CA ALA A 163 26.44 13.45 -58.42
C ALA A 163 27.31 14.13 -57.35
N ARG A 164 28.13 15.14 -57.70
CA ARG A 164 28.90 15.94 -56.72
C ARG A 164 27.99 16.80 -55.84
N GLU A 165 26.93 17.39 -56.40
CA GLU A 165 25.95 18.14 -55.62
C GLU A 165 25.21 17.24 -54.62
N TRP A 166 24.79 16.06 -55.07
CA TRP A 166 24.17 15.04 -54.21
C TRP A 166 25.11 14.56 -53.11
N LEU A 167 26.39 14.30 -53.44
CA LEU A 167 27.41 13.92 -52.46
C LEU A 167 27.58 15.00 -51.38
N SER A 168 27.66 16.28 -51.77
CA SER A 168 27.79 17.38 -50.81
C SER A 168 26.62 17.40 -49.84
N TRP A 169 25.39 17.32 -50.35
CA TRP A 169 24.19 17.29 -49.52
C TRP A 169 24.17 16.07 -48.59
N ALA A 170 24.53 14.89 -49.09
CA ALA A 170 24.53 13.65 -48.30
C ALA A 170 25.58 13.69 -47.18
N CYS A 171 26.75 14.28 -47.42
CA CYS A 171 27.77 14.53 -46.39
C CYS A 171 27.25 15.47 -45.30
N ASP A 172 26.61 16.58 -45.68
CA ASP A 172 26.02 17.53 -44.72
C ASP A 172 24.91 16.86 -43.90
N TYR A 173 24.07 16.05 -44.53
CA TYR A 173 23.01 15.29 -43.88
C TYR A 173 23.58 14.26 -42.88
N ALA A 174 24.58 13.47 -43.28
CA ALA A 174 25.27 12.53 -42.39
C ALA A 174 25.86 13.23 -41.16
N ALA A 175 26.47 14.39 -41.38
CA ALA A 175 27.04 15.20 -40.32
C ALA A 175 25.94 15.77 -39.41
N SER A 176 24.76 16.11 -39.93
CA SER A 176 23.64 16.60 -39.10
C SER A 176 23.05 15.52 -38.19
N LEU A 177 23.14 14.26 -38.60
CA LEU A 177 22.67 13.10 -37.83
C LEU A 177 23.68 12.61 -36.79
N ASP A 178 24.97 12.93 -36.93
CA ASP A 178 26.01 12.43 -36.04
C ASP A 178 25.85 12.99 -34.61
N PRO A 179 25.40 12.19 -33.64
CA PRO A 179 25.25 12.66 -32.26
C PRO A 179 26.59 12.94 -31.58
N LEU A 180 27.71 12.57 -32.20
CA LEU A 180 29.06 12.80 -31.67
C LEU A 180 29.71 14.08 -32.19
N ARG A 181 29.04 14.84 -33.08
CA ARG A 181 29.52 16.18 -33.49
C ARG A 181 29.66 17.14 -32.31
N THR A 182 28.80 16.98 -31.31
CA THR A 182 28.93 17.63 -30.00
C THR A 182 28.97 16.53 -28.96
N LEU A 183 29.78 16.66 -27.91
CA LEU A 183 29.83 15.65 -26.86
C LEU A 183 28.42 15.45 -26.25
N PRO A 184 27.79 14.27 -26.42
CA PRO A 184 26.45 14.05 -25.94
C PRO A 184 26.47 13.99 -24.40
N SER A 185 25.53 14.70 -23.78
CA SER A 185 25.24 14.55 -22.35
C SER A 185 24.12 13.55 -22.14
N ARG A 186 23.96 13.10 -20.90
CA ARG A 186 22.78 12.35 -20.50
C ARG A 186 21.53 13.20 -20.78
N PRO A 187 20.52 12.67 -21.50
CA PRO A 187 19.32 13.43 -21.80
C PRO A 187 18.52 13.73 -20.52
N GLU A 188 17.90 14.90 -20.50
CA GLU A 188 16.94 15.25 -19.45
C GLU A 188 15.65 14.47 -19.68
N HIS A 189 15.24 13.72 -18.66
CA HIS A 189 13.98 12.99 -18.70
C HIS A 189 12.89 13.81 -18.00
N PRO A 190 11.64 13.76 -18.48
CA PRO A 190 10.53 14.34 -17.75
C PRO A 190 10.41 13.67 -16.37
N GLU A 191 9.83 14.40 -15.40
CA GLU A 191 9.59 13.86 -14.08
C GLU A 191 8.76 12.56 -14.15
N LEU A 192 9.24 11.52 -13.47
CA LEU A 192 8.55 10.23 -13.41
C LEU A 192 7.24 10.36 -12.65
N ARG A 193 6.13 10.10 -13.33
CA ARG A 193 4.80 10.08 -12.71
C ARG A 193 4.59 8.75 -11.98
N PRO A 194 3.69 8.69 -10.99
CA PRO A 194 3.37 7.44 -10.28
C PRO A 194 2.95 6.29 -11.22
N GLU A 195 2.28 6.63 -12.33
CA GLU A 195 1.90 5.69 -13.41
C GLU A 195 3.12 4.99 -14.03
N ASP A 196 4.20 5.72 -14.27
CA ASP A 196 5.39 5.23 -14.97
C ASP A 196 6.19 4.24 -14.09
N LEU A 197 5.94 4.25 -12.77
CA LEU A 197 6.55 3.33 -11.80
C LEU A 197 5.82 1.98 -11.71
N LYS A 198 4.56 1.88 -12.16
CA LYS A 198 3.72 0.68 -12.04
C LYS A 198 4.41 -0.62 -12.52
N PRO A 199 5.17 -0.64 -13.63
CA PRO A 199 5.84 -1.86 -14.09
C PRO A 199 6.91 -2.38 -13.11
N TYR A 200 7.49 -1.49 -12.29
CA TYR A 200 8.62 -1.81 -11.42
C TYR A 200 8.23 -2.08 -9.96
N LEU A 201 6.97 -1.80 -9.59
CA LEU A 201 6.47 -1.87 -8.21
C LEU A 201 6.06 -3.27 -7.74
N LYS A 202 6.18 -4.32 -8.56
CA LYS A 202 6.00 -5.75 -8.16
C LYS A 202 4.76 -6.02 -7.28
N GLY A 203 3.62 -5.40 -7.59
CA GLY A 203 2.35 -5.59 -6.86
C GLY A 203 2.00 -4.47 -5.86
N TRP A 204 2.95 -3.60 -5.50
CA TRP A 204 2.68 -2.41 -4.71
C TRP A 204 1.89 -1.37 -5.49
N SER A 205 1.01 -0.63 -4.81
CA SER A 205 0.35 0.54 -5.38
C SER A 205 1.32 1.73 -5.43
N PRO A 206 1.33 2.53 -6.51
CA PRO A 206 2.15 3.74 -6.56
C PRO A 206 1.61 4.86 -5.65
N TYR A 207 0.39 4.74 -5.14
CA TYR A 207 -0.28 5.76 -4.32
C TYR A 207 -0.23 5.47 -2.81
N GLY A 208 0.33 4.34 -2.39
CA GLY A 208 0.51 4.05 -0.97
C GLY A 208 0.75 2.58 -0.65
N PRO A 209 0.97 2.25 0.64
CA PRO A 209 1.31 0.90 1.10
C PRO A 209 0.14 -0.10 1.07
N GLY A 210 -0.94 0.18 0.32
CA GLY A 210 -2.02 -0.77 0.06
C GLY A 210 -1.70 -1.62 -1.16
N GLU A 211 -2.05 -2.91 -1.12
CA GLU A 211 -2.12 -3.73 -2.33
C GLU A 211 -3.16 -3.12 -3.29
N ARG A 212 -2.94 -3.27 -4.60
CA ARG A 212 -3.86 -2.80 -5.64
C ARG A 212 -5.31 -3.16 -5.26
N ARG A 213 -6.12 -2.15 -4.94
CA ARG A 213 -7.55 -2.26 -5.22
C ARG A 213 -7.64 -2.21 -6.74
N ALA A 214 -7.84 -3.37 -7.35
CA ALA A 214 -8.29 -3.43 -8.73
C ALA A 214 -9.55 -2.57 -8.83
N TRP A 215 -9.49 -1.53 -9.65
CA TRP A 215 -10.65 -0.81 -10.15
C TRP A 215 -10.88 -1.32 -11.56
#